data_AF-A0A960PJU6-F1
#
_entry.id   AF-A0A960PJU6-F1
#
_cell.length_a   1.000
_cell.length_b   1.000
_cell.length_c   1.000
_cell.angle_alpha   90.00
_cell.angle_beta   90.00
_cell.angle_gamma   90.00
#
_symmetry.space_group_name_H-M   'P 1'
#
loop_
_entity.id
_entity.type
_entity.pdbx_description
1 polymer ?
#
loop_
_entity_poly.entity_id
_entity_poly.type
_entity_poly.pdbx_seq_one_letter_code
_entity_poly.pdbx_strand_id
1 'polypeptide(L)'
;TTAAPETTAAPAPEAAPPEGTVPGPTPDTDLVTPDQPSPTPWWLITLVALVALASGAIAGRIAWVRTRRVHRYTPEDPALAAGGAWAEVTDRLAMRRRRPGTAETAGEFAHRVEGETGLATLTPLSDLASAGTFGPEAADDDQAAEARRLAGAASESISSEWNRSERLRWRLGLGPRRRRDR
;
A
#
# COMPACT_ATOMS: atom_id res chain seq x y z
N THR A 1 24.75 94.88 -9.31
CA THR A 1 23.94 96.07 -8.97
C THR A 1 23.23 96.57 -10.20
N THR A 2 21.94 96.84 -10.06
CA THR A 2 21.02 97.69 -10.84
C THR A 2 21.52 98.40 -12.11
N ALA A 3 20.76 98.25 -13.21
CA ALA A 3 20.42 99.31 -14.16
C ALA A 3 19.08 98.99 -14.85
N ALA A 4 18.36 100.01 -15.34
CA ALA A 4 16.97 99.96 -15.82
C ALA A 4 16.88 99.89 -17.38
N PRO A 5 15.69 99.80 -18.00
CA PRO A 5 15.52 99.33 -19.38
C PRO A 5 15.59 100.44 -20.43
N GLU A 6 15.80 100.08 -21.71
CA GLU A 6 15.33 100.87 -22.84
C GLU A 6 15.09 100.05 -24.12
N THR A 7 14.21 100.57 -24.99
CA THR A 7 13.64 99.93 -26.20
C THR A 7 14.52 100.13 -27.43
N THR A 8 14.58 99.17 -28.39
CA THR A 8 14.76 99.46 -29.83
C THR A 8 14.35 98.29 -30.76
N ALA A 9 13.48 98.62 -31.72
CA ALA A 9 13.22 98.03 -33.06
C ALA A 9 12.95 96.53 -33.30
N ALA A 10 11.86 96.28 -34.05
CA ALA A 10 11.71 95.20 -35.05
C ALA A 10 11.81 95.84 -36.46
N PRO A 11 12.12 95.12 -37.56
CA PRO A 11 11.24 94.07 -38.13
C PRO A 11 11.94 92.84 -38.78
N ALA A 12 11.13 91.97 -39.40
CA ALA A 12 11.48 90.72 -40.12
C ALA A 12 12.13 90.98 -41.52
N PRO A 13 12.56 89.99 -42.35
CA PRO A 13 11.91 88.69 -42.71
C PRO A 13 12.83 87.46 -42.48
N GLU A 14 12.69 86.22 -43.01
CA GLU A 14 11.77 85.62 -44.02
C GLU A 14 11.55 84.09 -43.78
N ALA A 15 11.19 83.31 -44.84
CA ALA A 15 10.98 81.85 -44.88
C ALA A 15 12.28 81.08 -45.24
N ALA A 16 12.44 79.74 -45.18
CA ALA A 16 11.59 78.55 -45.02
C ALA A 16 12.48 77.34 -44.56
N PRO A 17 12.12 76.05 -44.77
CA PRO A 17 11.02 75.22 -44.24
C PRO A 17 11.53 74.11 -43.25
N PRO A 18 10.65 73.31 -42.61
CA PRO A 18 11.08 72.20 -41.74
C PRO A 18 11.31 70.88 -42.50
N GLU A 19 12.54 70.35 -42.50
CA GLU A 19 12.86 69.02 -43.02
C GLU A 19 13.32 68.04 -41.94
N GLY A 20 12.87 66.78 -42.07
CA GLY A 20 13.62 65.61 -41.61
C GLY A 20 13.57 65.28 -40.11
N THR A 21 12.43 64.76 -39.62
CA THR A 21 12.42 64.00 -38.36
C THR A 21 13.30 62.76 -38.49
N VAL A 22 14.46 62.76 -37.83
CA VAL A 22 15.32 61.58 -37.69
C VAL A 22 14.60 60.53 -36.83
N PRO A 23 14.43 59.27 -37.28
CA PRO A 23 13.89 58.22 -36.44
C PRO A 23 14.90 57.87 -35.35
N GLY A 24 14.55 58.10 -34.09
CA GLY A 24 15.34 57.65 -32.95
C GLY A 24 15.42 56.12 -32.90
N PRO A 25 16.46 55.53 -32.30
CA PRO A 25 16.58 54.09 -32.18
C PRO A 25 15.41 53.55 -31.36
N THR A 26 14.66 52.60 -31.94
CA THR A 26 13.67 51.80 -31.21
C THR A 26 14.35 51.13 -30.02
N PRO A 27 13.73 51.11 -28.83
CA PRO A 27 14.23 50.28 -27.75
C PRO A 27 14.14 48.82 -28.20
N ASP A 28 15.27 48.11 -28.19
CA ASP A 28 15.29 46.66 -28.31
C ASP A 28 14.44 46.11 -27.16
N THR A 29 13.21 45.76 -27.52
CA THR A 29 12.29 45.10 -26.62
C THR A 29 12.76 43.65 -26.60
N ASP A 30 13.68 43.34 -25.68
CA ASP A 30 14.05 41.97 -25.35
C ASP A 30 12.75 41.22 -25.06
N LEU A 31 12.30 40.46 -26.06
CA LEU A 31 11.15 39.60 -25.96
C LEU A 31 11.56 38.48 -25.00
N VAL A 32 11.25 38.69 -23.72
CA VAL A 32 11.23 37.64 -22.71
C VAL A 32 10.33 36.54 -23.26
N THR A 33 10.96 35.56 -23.89
CA THR A 33 10.28 34.42 -24.47
C THR A 33 9.64 33.71 -23.27
N PRO A 34 8.30 33.60 -23.21
CA PRO A 34 7.66 32.94 -22.10
C PRO A 34 8.18 31.52 -22.04
N ASP A 35 8.80 31.17 -20.91
CA ASP A 35 9.47 29.88 -20.70
C ASP A 35 8.48 28.76 -21.01
N GLN A 36 8.68 28.08 -22.15
CA GLN A 36 7.70 27.12 -22.64
C GLN A 36 7.65 25.96 -21.64
N PRO A 37 6.47 25.58 -21.13
CA PRO A 37 6.36 24.45 -20.21
C PRO A 37 6.88 23.21 -20.93
N SER A 38 8.07 22.74 -20.52
CA SER A 38 8.73 21.62 -21.18
C SER A 38 7.76 20.44 -21.28
N PRO A 39 7.53 19.87 -22.48
CA PRO A 39 6.50 18.87 -22.67
C PRO A 39 6.83 17.65 -21.81
N THR A 40 5.91 17.29 -20.90
CA THR A 40 6.12 16.16 -19.98
C THR A 40 6.46 14.93 -20.81
N PRO A 41 7.69 14.39 -20.69
CA PRO A 41 8.16 13.41 -21.66
C PRO A 41 7.31 12.15 -21.56
N TRP A 42 6.84 11.67 -22.71
CA TRP A 42 5.85 10.58 -22.80
C TRP A 42 6.24 9.32 -22.02
N TRP A 43 7.55 9.06 -21.85
CA TRP A 43 8.04 7.94 -21.04
C TRP A 43 7.63 8.05 -19.57
N LEU A 44 7.56 9.25 -18.98
CA LEU A 44 7.02 9.46 -17.63
C LEU A 44 5.54 9.09 -17.55
N ILE A 45 4.75 9.47 -18.57
CA ILE A 45 3.32 9.13 -18.64
C ILE A 45 3.17 7.60 -18.70
N THR A 46 3.96 6.91 -19.55
CA THR A 46 3.94 5.45 -19.61
C THR A 46 4.42 4.78 -18.33
N LEU A 47 5.41 5.35 -17.64
CA LEU A 47 5.93 4.86 -16.36
C LEU A 47 4.85 4.97 -15.26
N VAL A 48 4.19 6.13 -15.15
CA VAL A 48 3.09 6.35 -14.21
C VAL A 48 1.92 5.41 -14.50
N ALA A 49 1.53 5.24 -15.77
CA ALA A 49 0.49 4.30 -16.16
C ALA A 49 0.84 2.85 -15.79
N LEU A 50 2.09 2.43 -16.02
CA LEU A 50 2.57 1.09 -15.69
C LEU A 50 2.63 0.87 -14.17
N VAL A 51 3.10 1.86 -13.39
CA VAL A 51 3.07 1.82 -11.92
C VAL A 51 1.65 1.78 -11.38
N ALA A 52 0.72 2.55 -11.94
CA ALA A 52 -0.69 2.53 -11.55
C ALA A 52 -1.33 1.16 -11.84
N LEU A 53 -1.08 0.60 -13.03
CA LEU A 53 -1.60 -0.71 -13.43
C LEU A 53 -1.01 -1.85 -12.59
N ALA A 54 0.29 -1.81 -12.29
CA ALA A 54 0.94 -2.75 -11.37
C ALA A 54 0.37 -2.65 -9.95
N SER A 55 0.15 -1.42 -9.45
CA SER A 55 -0.45 -1.17 -8.13
C SER A 55 -1.88 -1.71 -8.06
N GLY A 56 -2.69 -1.47 -9.09
CA GLY A 56 -4.05 -2.01 -9.22
C GLY A 56 -4.06 -3.55 -9.25
N ALA A 57 -3.16 -4.17 -10.02
CA ALA A 57 -3.03 -5.63 -10.08
C ALA A 57 -2.62 -6.24 -8.71
N ILE A 58 -1.70 -5.59 -7.99
CA ILE A 58 -1.30 -5.99 -6.63
C ILE A 58 -2.49 -5.86 -5.66
N ALA A 59 -3.20 -4.73 -5.67
CA ALA A 59 -4.35 -4.49 -4.81
C ALA A 59 -5.49 -5.51 -5.09
N GLY A 60 -5.83 -5.74 -6.36
CA GLY A 60 -6.81 -6.73 -6.76
C GLY A 60 -6.44 -8.15 -6.33
N ARG A 61 -5.16 -8.53 -6.43
CA ARG A 61 -4.68 -9.83 -5.92
C ARG A 61 -4.79 -9.94 -4.39
N ILE A 62 -4.46 -8.88 -3.65
CA ILE A 62 -4.62 -8.86 -2.18
C ILE A 62 -6.10 -9.00 -1.81
N ALA A 63 -7.01 -8.30 -2.50
CA ALA A 63 -8.45 -8.40 -2.29
C ALA A 63 -8.95 -9.84 -2.56
N TRP A 64 -8.60 -10.43 -3.70
CA TRP A 64 -9.00 -11.80 -4.05
C TRP A 64 -8.46 -12.85 -3.06
N VAL A 65 -7.20 -12.74 -2.63
CA VAL A 65 -6.63 -13.61 -1.58
C VAL A 65 -7.38 -13.41 -0.26
N ARG A 66 -7.70 -12.16 0.11
CA ARG A 66 -8.45 -11.86 1.34
C ARG A 66 -9.84 -12.50 1.30
N THR A 67 -10.62 -12.33 0.22
CA THR A 67 -11.95 -12.93 0.09
C THR A 67 -11.89 -14.46 0.18
N ARG A 68 -10.95 -15.10 -0.53
CA ARG A 68 -10.74 -16.56 -0.42
C ARG A 68 -10.38 -17.02 0.98
N ARG A 69 -9.57 -16.24 1.72
CA ARG A 69 -9.20 -16.56 3.11
C ARG A 69 -10.37 -16.39 4.06
N VAL A 70 -11.17 -15.32 3.91
CA VAL A 70 -12.40 -15.11 4.69
C VAL A 70 -13.35 -16.29 4.50
N HIS A 71 -13.67 -16.69 3.26
CA HIS A 71 -14.56 -17.84 3.01
C HIS A 71 -13.97 -19.19 3.49
N ARG A 72 -12.64 -19.31 3.66
CA ARG A 72 -11.99 -20.55 4.10
C ARG A 72 -11.82 -20.66 5.62
N TYR A 73 -11.58 -19.54 6.30
CA TYR A 73 -11.23 -19.52 7.73
C TYR A 73 -12.36 -18.98 8.62
N THR A 74 -13.23 -18.13 8.08
CA THR A 74 -14.43 -17.63 8.74
C THR A 74 -15.66 -18.04 7.92
N PRO A 75 -16.01 -19.35 7.90
CA PRO A 75 -17.28 -19.79 7.34
C PRO A 75 -18.46 -19.18 8.13
N GLU A 76 -19.60 -19.04 7.45
CA GLU A 76 -20.86 -18.57 8.04
C GLU A 76 -21.48 -19.64 8.96
N ASP A 77 -21.22 -20.91 8.66
CA ASP A 77 -21.64 -22.08 9.45
C ASP A 77 -20.80 -22.20 10.75
N PRO A 78 -21.41 -22.17 11.95
CA PRO A 78 -20.70 -22.34 13.23
C PRO A 78 -20.03 -23.71 13.36
N ALA A 79 -20.60 -24.78 12.79
CA ALA A 79 -20.02 -26.12 12.83
C ALA A 79 -18.64 -26.18 12.15
N LEU A 80 -18.44 -25.34 11.12
CA LEU A 80 -17.17 -25.24 10.39
C LEU A 80 -16.21 -24.19 10.97
N ALA A 81 -16.66 -23.34 11.91
CA ALA A 81 -15.87 -22.22 12.42
C ALA A 81 -14.59 -22.67 13.13
N ALA A 82 -14.64 -23.72 13.95
CA ALA A 82 -13.47 -24.25 14.65
C ALA A 82 -12.43 -24.86 13.67
N GLY A 83 -12.89 -25.59 12.66
CA GLY A 83 -12.04 -26.12 11.59
C GLY A 83 -11.39 -25.02 10.75
N GLY A 84 -12.14 -23.97 10.41
CA GLY A 84 -11.63 -22.78 9.71
C GLY A 84 -10.59 -22.01 10.51
N ALA A 85 -10.85 -21.82 11.81
CA ALA A 85 -9.96 -21.16 12.76
C ALA A 85 -8.64 -21.92 12.93
N TRP A 86 -8.70 -23.25 13.08
CA TRP A 86 -7.52 -24.13 13.10
C TRP A 86 -6.75 -24.12 11.77
N ALA A 87 -7.46 -24.16 10.63
CA ALA A 87 -6.85 -24.06 9.30
C ALA A 87 -6.09 -22.73 9.09
N GLU A 88 -6.55 -21.62 9.67
CA GLU A 88 -5.83 -20.36 9.63
C GLU A 88 -4.53 -20.41 10.43
N VAL A 89 -4.59 -20.86 11.68
CA VAL A 89 -3.44 -20.91 12.59
C VAL A 89 -2.37 -21.88 12.05
N THR A 90 -2.78 -23.06 11.57
CA THR A 90 -1.86 -24.02 10.93
C THR A 90 -1.23 -23.49 9.64
N ASP A 91 -1.96 -22.75 8.78
CA ASP A 91 -1.36 -22.08 7.61
C ASP A 91 -0.35 -20.98 8.01
N ARG A 92 -0.60 -20.25 9.11
CA ARG A 92 0.35 -19.26 9.67
C ARG A 92 1.61 -19.94 10.24
N LEU A 93 1.45 -21.03 10.98
CA LEU A 93 2.57 -21.86 11.47
C LEU A 93 3.39 -22.46 10.32
N ALA A 94 2.72 -22.90 9.24
CA ALA A 94 3.37 -23.42 8.05
C ALA A 94 4.25 -22.38 7.32
N MET A 95 3.97 -21.08 7.46
CA MET A 95 4.87 -20.01 7.00
C MET A 95 6.15 -19.93 7.83
N ARG A 96 6.09 -20.21 9.14
CA ARG A 96 7.26 -20.39 10.02
C ARG A 96 7.93 -21.76 9.89
N ARG A 97 7.58 -22.56 8.86
CA ARG A 97 8.02 -23.95 8.65
C ARG A 97 7.59 -24.95 9.72
N ARG A 98 6.75 -24.57 10.68
CA ARG A 98 6.08 -25.49 11.62
C ARG A 98 4.89 -26.11 10.88
N ARG A 99 5.03 -27.36 10.44
CA ARG A 99 3.97 -28.11 9.74
C ARG A 99 3.63 -29.37 10.52
N PRO A 100 2.38 -29.86 10.41
CA PRO A 100 2.05 -31.20 10.88
C PRO A 100 2.84 -32.25 10.10
N GLY A 101 3.24 -33.32 10.79
CA GLY A 101 3.75 -34.54 10.20
C GLY A 101 2.67 -35.30 9.42
N THR A 102 3.06 -36.24 8.56
CA THR A 102 2.14 -36.97 7.67
C THR A 102 1.14 -37.89 8.38
N ALA A 103 1.38 -38.22 9.64
CA ALA A 103 0.50 -39.02 10.50
C ALA A 103 0.23 -38.34 11.85
N GLU A 104 0.60 -37.07 12.00
CA GLU A 104 0.46 -36.31 13.25
C GLU A 104 -0.98 -35.79 13.36
N THR A 105 -1.63 -36.06 14.49
CA THR A 105 -2.99 -35.56 14.76
C THR A 105 -2.99 -34.06 15.05
N ALA A 106 -4.17 -33.43 15.02
CA ALA A 106 -4.29 -32.00 15.34
C ALA A 106 -3.79 -31.68 16.76
N GLY A 107 -4.14 -32.52 17.75
CA GLY A 107 -3.70 -32.39 19.14
C GLY A 107 -2.20 -32.65 19.34
N GLU A 108 -1.63 -33.66 18.66
CA GLU A 108 -0.17 -33.89 18.69
C GLU A 108 0.60 -32.70 18.10
N PHE A 109 0.14 -32.18 16.96
CA PHE A 109 0.73 -30.99 16.34
C PHE A 109 0.62 -29.76 17.25
N ALA A 110 -0.54 -29.54 17.86
CA ALA A 110 -0.77 -28.46 18.80
C ALA A 110 0.18 -28.54 19.99
N HIS A 111 0.21 -29.70 20.66
CA HIS A 111 1.02 -29.93 21.86
C HIS A 111 2.52 -29.78 21.58
N ARG A 112 3.00 -30.33 20.45
CA ARG A 112 4.40 -30.17 20.04
C ARG A 112 4.74 -28.70 19.76
N VAL A 113 3.92 -27.98 19.00
CA VAL A 113 4.20 -26.57 18.69
C VAL A 113 4.08 -25.71 19.94
N GLU A 114 3.16 -26.01 20.86
CA GLU A 114 3.08 -25.38 22.18
C GLU A 114 4.38 -25.53 22.98
N GLY A 115 4.94 -26.74 23.05
CA GLY A 115 6.26 -26.96 23.67
C GLY A 115 7.40 -26.21 22.97
N GLU A 116 7.30 -25.98 21.66
CA GLU A 116 8.31 -25.26 20.87
C GLU A 116 8.18 -23.73 20.89
N THR A 117 6.98 -23.17 21.15
CA THR A 117 6.71 -21.74 20.99
C THR A 117 5.95 -21.08 22.15
N GLY A 118 5.52 -21.83 23.17
CA GLY A 118 4.76 -21.32 24.32
C GLY A 118 3.34 -20.84 23.99
N LEU A 119 2.78 -21.22 22.84
CA LEU A 119 1.49 -20.73 22.34
C LEU A 119 0.31 -21.51 22.96
N ALA A 120 0.05 -21.37 24.26
CA ALA A 120 -0.95 -22.13 25.07
C ALA A 120 -2.44 -22.02 24.63
N THR A 121 -2.69 -21.59 23.39
CA THR A 121 -3.99 -21.48 22.72
C THR A 121 -4.15 -22.50 21.59
N LEU A 122 -3.11 -23.29 21.27
CA LEU A 122 -3.15 -24.25 20.17
C LEU A 122 -3.86 -25.54 20.57
N THR A 123 -3.57 -26.08 21.76
CA THR A 123 -4.19 -27.34 22.23
C THR A 123 -5.70 -27.17 22.39
N PRO A 124 -6.23 -26.16 23.12
CA PRO A 124 -7.67 -25.93 23.21
C PRO A 124 -8.35 -25.67 21.86
N LEU A 125 -7.66 -25.01 20.93
CA LEU A 125 -8.17 -24.79 19.57
C LEU A 125 -8.20 -26.08 18.75
N SER A 126 -7.21 -26.95 18.91
CA SER A 126 -7.15 -28.25 18.24
C SER A 126 -8.20 -29.22 18.77
N ASP A 127 -8.52 -29.14 20.06
CA ASP A 127 -9.60 -29.90 20.69
C ASP A 127 -10.96 -29.45 20.16
N LEU A 128 -11.23 -28.14 20.11
CA LEU A 128 -12.45 -27.59 19.50
C LEU A 128 -12.59 -27.94 18.02
N ALA A 129 -11.49 -27.87 17.25
CA ALA A 129 -11.51 -28.26 15.84
C ALA A 129 -11.74 -29.78 15.64
N SER A 130 -11.22 -30.60 16.54
CA SER A 130 -11.46 -32.05 16.54
C SER A 130 -12.90 -32.37 16.96
N ALA A 131 -13.44 -31.68 17.96
CA ALA A 131 -14.83 -31.80 18.39
C ALA A 131 -15.80 -31.39 17.27
N GLY A 132 -15.58 -30.27 16.58
CA GLY A 132 -16.39 -29.86 15.43
C GLY A 132 -16.31 -30.81 14.21
N THR A 133 -15.28 -31.66 14.14
CA THR A 133 -15.08 -32.60 13.01
C THR A 133 -15.56 -34.03 13.32
N PHE A 134 -15.39 -34.48 14.56
CA PHE A 134 -15.60 -35.87 14.98
C PHE A 134 -16.55 -36.03 16.18
N GLY A 135 -17.04 -34.92 16.75
CA GLY A 135 -17.95 -34.91 17.88
C GLY A 135 -19.34 -35.43 17.51
N PRO A 136 -20.12 -35.92 18.49
CA PRO A 136 -21.49 -36.38 18.28
C PRO A 136 -22.50 -35.24 18.06
N GLU A 137 -22.13 -34.02 18.44
CA GLU A 137 -22.96 -32.81 18.37
C GLU A 137 -22.25 -31.77 17.48
N ALA A 138 -23.03 -30.99 16.72
CA ALA A 138 -22.51 -29.87 15.94
C ALA A 138 -22.05 -28.74 16.87
N ALA A 139 -20.98 -28.04 16.52
CA ALA A 139 -20.47 -26.94 17.34
C ALA A 139 -21.51 -25.80 17.44
N ASP A 140 -21.75 -25.35 18.67
CA ASP A 140 -22.63 -24.22 18.96
C ASP A 140 -21.94 -22.86 18.68
N ASP A 141 -22.71 -21.77 18.78
CA ASP A 141 -22.23 -20.41 18.54
C ASP A 141 -21.16 -19.97 19.56
N ASP A 142 -21.19 -20.49 20.79
CA ASP A 142 -20.22 -20.17 21.85
C ASP A 142 -18.88 -20.85 21.57
N GLN A 143 -18.87 -22.12 21.17
CA GLN A 143 -17.69 -22.85 20.68
C GLN A 143 -17.11 -22.19 19.42
N ALA A 144 -17.98 -21.73 18.51
CA ALA A 144 -17.56 -21.00 17.32
C ALA A 144 -16.95 -19.63 17.67
N ALA A 145 -17.45 -18.93 18.69
CA ALA A 145 -16.88 -17.70 19.21
C ALA A 145 -15.54 -17.95 19.95
N GLU A 146 -15.47 -19.00 20.76
CA GLU A 146 -14.26 -19.42 21.49
C GLU A 146 -13.13 -19.78 20.52
N ALA A 147 -13.40 -20.60 19.50
CA ALA A 147 -12.41 -20.97 18.50
C ALA A 147 -11.88 -19.74 17.72
N ARG A 148 -12.77 -18.79 17.38
CA ARG A 148 -12.36 -17.51 16.77
C ARG A 148 -11.48 -16.68 17.71
N ARG A 149 -11.78 -16.66 19.03
CA ARG A 149 -10.97 -15.95 20.05
C ARG A 149 -9.59 -16.56 20.20
N LEU A 150 -9.51 -17.89 20.36
CA LEU A 150 -8.25 -18.64 20.49
C LEU A 150 -7.40 -18.50 19.22
N ALA A 151 -7.99 -18.67 18.05
CA ALA A 151 -7.28 -18.48 16.78
C ALA A 151 -6.84 -17.03 16.58
N GLY A 152 -7.59 -16.04 17.06
CA GLY A 152 -7.19 -14.63 17.10
C GLY A 152 -5.95 -14.40 17.94
N ALA A 153 -5.94 -14.91 19.19
CA ALA A 153 -4.80 -14.79 20.10
C ALA A 153 -3.54 -15.51 19.59
N ALA A 154 -3.69 -16.76 19.12
CA ALA A 154 -2.61 -17.51 18.46
C ALA A 154 -2.08 -16.76 17.24
N SER A 155 -2.99 -16.26 16.39
CA SER A 155 -2.68 -15.49 15.19
C SER A 155 -1.92 -14.20 15.48
N GLU A 156 -2.31 -13.45 16.50
CA GLU A 156 -1.66 -12.22 16.91
C GLU A 156 -0.24 -12.51 17.42
N SER A 157 -0.09 -13.47 18.34
CA SER A 157 1.21 -13.89 18.86
C SER A 157 2.15 -14.35 17.75
N ILE A 158 1.70 -15.26 16.86
CA ILE A 158 2.49 -15.71 15.69
C ILE A 158 2.88 -14.53 14.79
N SER A 159 2.01 -13.52 14.62
CA SER A 159 2.24 -12.40 13.70
C SER A 159 3.05 -11.27 14.32
N SER A 160 3.14 -11.20 15.65
CA SER A 160 3.93 -10.19 16.37
C SER A 160 5.39 -10.21 15.92
N GLU A 161 5.95 -11.42 15.78
CA GLU A 161 7.30 -11.69 15.30
C GLU A 161 7.52 -11.48 13.78
N TRP A 162 6.47 -11.30 12.97
CA TRP A 162 6.61 -11.23 11.51
C TRP A 162 7.21 -9.91 11.03
N ASN A 163 8.25 -10.01 10.20
CA ASN A 163 8.79 -8.86 9.50
C ASN A 163 7.83 -8.33 8.41
N ARG A 164 8.04 -7.09 7.94
CA ARG A 164 7.19 -6.45 6.91
C ARG A 164 7.07 -7.30 5.63
N SER A 165 8.12 -8.04 5.26
CA SER A 165 8.12 -8.86 4.04
C SER A 165 7.27 -10.12 4.19
N GLU A 166 7.26 -10.77 5.36
CA GLU A 166 6.39 -11.91 5.68
C GLU A 166 4.92 -11.50 5.72
N ARG A 167 4.60 -10.38 6.39
CA ARG A 167 3.25 -9.80 6.40
C ARG A 167 2.74 -9.54 4.98
N LEU A 168 3.59 -9.01 4.09
CA LEU A 168 3.24 -8.79 2.68
C LEU A 168 3.07 -10.12 1.91
N ARG A 169 3.96 -11.10 2.10
CA ARG A 169 3.84 -12.43 1.48
C ARG A 169 2.57 -13.15 1.89
N TRP A 170 2.20 -13.12 3.17
CA TRP A 170 0.94 -13.67 3.67
C TRP A 170 -0.27 -13.02 2.99
N ARG A 171 -0.31 -11.68 2.93
CA ARG A 171 -1.37 -10.92 2.24
C ARG A 171 -1.46 -11.22 0.75
N LEU A 172 -0.34 -11.53 0.09
CA LEU A 172 -0.29 -11.92 -1.33
C LEU A 172 -0.54 -13.42 -1.59
N GLY A 173 -0.77 -14.22 -0.54
CA GLY A 173 -0.94 -15.68 -0.65
C GLY A 173 0.34 -16.43 -1.06
N LEU A 174 1.51 -15.82 -0.85
CA LEU A 174 2.81 -16.38 -1.23
C LEU A 174 3.34 -17.28 -0.10
N GLY A 175 3.46 -18.57 -0.38
CA GLY A 175 4.02 -19.56 0.56
C GLY A 175 5.44 -19.21 1.07
N PRO A 176 5.95 -19.92 2.10
CA PRO A 176 7.27 -19.66 2.66
C PRO A 176 8.37 -19.72 1.60
N ARG A 177 9.37 -18.83 1.69
CA ARG A 177 10.59 -18.98 0.89
C ARG A 177 11.29 -20.26 1.33
N ARG A 178 11.37 -21.26 0.45
CA ARG A 178 12.40 -22.30 0.57
C ARG A 178 13.74 -21.56 0.56
N ARG A 179 14.48 -21.59 1.67
CA ARG A 179 15.93 -21.35 1.59
C ARG A 179 16.43 -22.46 0.70
N ARG A 180 17.18 -22.10 -0.35
CA ARG A 180 18.17 -23.02 -0.90
C ARG A 180 19.31 -22.99 0.11
N ASP A 181 19.18 -23.81 1.13
CA ASP A 181 20.31 -24.14 1.97
C ASP A 181 21.27 -24.93 1.05
N ARG A 182 22.48 -24.39 0.90
CA ARG A 182 23.64 -24.93 0.16
C ARG A 182 24.72 -25.17 1.21
#